data_AF-A0A9E4PXI6-F1
#
_entry.id   AF-A0A9E4PXI6-F1
#
_cell.length_a   1.000
_cell.length_b   1.000
_cell.length_c   1.000
_cell.angle_alpha   90.00
_cell.angle_beta   90.00
_cell.angle_gamma   90.00
#
_symmetry.space_group_name_H-M   'P 1'
#
loop_
_entity.id
_entity.type
_entity.pdbx_description
1 polymer ?
#
loop_
_entity_poly.entity_id
_entity_poly.type
_entity_poly.pdbx_seq_one_letter_code
_entity_poly.pdbx_strand_id
1 'polypeptide(L)'
;MRTLVFVTSLVIFAGLAFSGPAVTRADEGNIKVAEAKAESNFPDGIKFSVIASSVDEIDDIRVFFSKVDQKGRSAYRSVDFEPGTHVVGESILPSGSG
;
A
#
# COMPACT_ATOMS: atom_id res chain seq x y z
N MET A 1 55.78 -18.21 -1.78
CA MET A 1 54.38 -18.14 -2.29
C MET A 1 53.47 -18.03 -1.08
N ARG A 2 52.85 -16.86 -0.84
CA ARG A 2 51.91 -16.64 0.28
C ARG A 2 50.62 -16.14 -0.34
N THR A 3 49.60 -17.00 -0.35
CA THR A 3 48.29 -16.76 -0.96
C THR A 3 47.53 -15.75 -0.11
N LEU A 4 47.19 -14.61 -0.70
CA LEU A 4 46.29 -13.60 -0.13
C LEU A 4 44.85 -14.14 -0.20
N VAL A 5 44.21 -14.31 0.96
CA VAL A 5 42.78 -14.64 1.04
C VAL A 5 41.99 -13.34 0.94
N PHE A 6 41.39 -13.09 -0.22
CA PHE A 6 40.42 -12.02 -0.41
C PHE A 6 39.06 -12.47 0.16
N VAL A 7 38.64 -11.86 1.26
CA VAL A 7 37.28 -12.04 1.81
C VAL A 7 36.37 -11.06 1.07
N THR A 8 35.70 -11.54 0.03
CA THR A 8 34.67 -10.78 -0.68
C THR A 8 33.40 -10.72 0.16
N SER A 9 33.08 -9.52 0.61
CA SER A 9 31.85 -9.13 1.30
C SER A 9 30.60 -9.49 0.48
N LEU A 10 29.67 -10.25 1.07
CA LEU A 10 28.33 -10.46 0.54
C LEU A 10 27.36 -9.58 1.34
N VAL A 11 27.24 -8.31 0.97
CA VAL A 11 26.16 -7.43 1.46
C VAL A 11 24.91 -7.81 0.67
N ILE A 12 24.00 -8.53 1.31
CA ILE A 12 22.68 -8.85 0.75
C ILE A 12 21.86 -7.56 0.74
N PHE A 13 21.80 -6.91 -0.42
CA PHE A 13 20.94 -5.75 -0.65
C PHE A 13 19.49 -6.23 -0.86
N ALA A 14 18.84 -6.67 0.23
CA ALA A 14 17.41 -6.97 0.25
C ALA A 14 16.63 -5.65 0.38
N GLY A 15 16.54 -4.91 -0.72
CA GLY A 15 15.88 -3.62 -0.79
C GLY A 15 15.29 -3.34 -2.17
N LEU A 16 14.75 -4.37 -2.83
CA LEU A 16 13.87 -4.14 -3.98
C LEU A 16 12.50 -3.73 -3.44
N ALA A 17 12.37 -2.46 -3.10
CA ALA A 17 11.07 -1.82 -3.00
C ALA A 17 10.44 -1.87 -4.39
N PHE A 18 9.59 -2.87 -4.63
CA PHE A 18 8.77 -2.95 -5.83
C PHE A 18 7.72 -1.83 -5.78
N SER A 19 8.12 -0.62 -6.15
CA SER A 19 7.22 0.49 -6.46
C SER A 19 6.73 0.31 -7.90
N GLY A 20 5.82 -0.65 -8.11
CA GLY A 20 4.91 -0.53 -9.24
C GLY A 20 3.93 0.61 -8.92
N PRO A 21 3.60 1.51 -9.87
CA PRO A 21 2.57 2.51 -9.61
C PRO A 21 1.28 1.75 -9.30
N ALA A 22 0.83 1.81 -8.04
CA ALA A 22 -0.54 1.46 -7.73
C ALA A 22 -1.40 2.42 -8.54
N VAL A 23 -2.04 1.93 -9.60
CA VAL A 23 -2.95 2.74 -10.42
C VAL A 23 -4.17 2.98 -9.55
N THR A 24 -4.16 4.10 -8.82
CA THR A 24 -5.33 4.58 -8.12
C THR A 24 -6.22 5.30 -9.12
N ARG A 25 -7.36 4.67 -9.39
CA ARG A 25 -8.36 5.19 -10.31
C ARG A 25 -9.63 5.46 -9.50
N ALA A 26 -10.07 6.72 -9.50
CA ALA A 26 -11.45 7.02 -9.19
C ALA A 26 -12.27 6.66 -10.43
N ASP A 27 -13.23 5.73 -10.30
CA ASP A 27 -14.03 5.24 -11.43
C ASP A 27 -15.25 6.14 -11.70
N GLU A 28 -15.58 7.05 -10.77
CA GLU A 28 -16.73 7.96 -10.87
C GLU A 28 -16.47 9.30 -10.15
N GLY A 29 -16.95 10.40 -10.75
CA GLY A 29 -17.00 11.72 -10.11
C GLY A 29 -15.75 12.60 -10.25
N ASN A 30 -15.76 13.71 -9.52
CA ASN A 30 -14.72 14.75 -9.50
C ASN A 30 -13.61 14.46 -8.47
N ILE A 31 -13.41 13.19 -8.10
CA ILE A 31 -12.49 12.78 -7.04
C ILE A 31 -11.06 12.70 -7.59
N LYS A 32 -10.14 13.39 -6.92
CA LYS A 32 -8.69 13.36 -7.15
C LYS A 32 -8.01 12.63 -6.01
N VAL A 33 -7.37 11.51 -6.31
CA VAL A 33 -6.52 10.80 -5.35
C VAL A 33 -5.13 11.42 -5.40
N ALA A 34 -4.76 12.11 -4.33
CA ALA A 34 -3.43 12.71 -4.19
C ALA A 34 -2.38 11.66 -3.81
N GLU A 35 -2.78 10.71 -2.97
CA GLU A 35 -1.87 9.70 -2.45
C GLU A 35 -2.62 8.41 -2.12
N ALA A 36 -2.00 7.29 -2.41
CA ALA A 36 -2.40 6.00 -1.87
C ALA A 36 -1.18 5.14 -1.62
N LYS A 37 -1.11 4.59 -0.41
CA LYS A 37 0.01 3.80 0.06
C LYS A 37 -0.46 2.52 0.72
N ALA A 38 0.37 1.50 0.60
CA ALA A 38 0.27 0.26 1.33
C ALA A 38 1.64 0.00 1.96
N GLU A 39 1.72 0.08 3.28
CA GLU A 39 2.96 -0.06 4.03
C GLU A 39 2.87 -1.23 4.99
N SER A 40 3.96 -1.99 5.11
CA SER A 40 4.05 -3.07 6.09
C SER A 40 4.10 -2.46 7.50
N ASN A 41 3.07 -2.70 8.30
CA ASN A 41 2.98 -2.32 9.70
C ASN A 41 3.17 -3.56 10.59
N PHE A 42 4.36 -4.16 10.54
CA PHE A 42 4.65 -5.38 11.33
C PHE A 42 4.74 -5.04 12.83
N PRO A 43 4.16 -5.85 13.75
CA PRO A 43 3.49 -7.14 13.51
C PRO A 43 2.00 -7.04 13.14
N ASP A 44 1.41 -5.86 13.21
CA ASP A 44 -0.03 -5.63 13.09
C ASP A 44 -0.61 -5.90 11.69
N GLY A 45 0.22 -5.91 10.64
CA GLY A 45 -0.18 -6.29 9.28
C GLY A 45 0.23 -5.27 8.23
N ILE A 46 -0.71 -4.83 7.40
CA ILE A 46 -0.48 -3.84 6.34
C ILE A 46 -1.38 -2.63 6.60
N LYS A 47 -0.79 -1.44 6.68
CA LYS A 47 -1.50 -0.17 6.77
C LYS A 47 -1.71 0.40 5.36
N PHE A 48 -2.97 0.65 5.03
CA PHE A 48 -3.36 1.39 3.84
C PHE A 48 -3.67 2.82 4.23
N SER A 49 -3.14 3.77 3.47
CA SER A 49 -3.41 5.21 3.65
C SER A 49 -3.83 5.80 2.31
N VAL A 50 -4.89 6.59 2.32
CA VAL A 50 -5.43 7.26 1.13
C VAL A 50 -5.66 8.73 1.44
N ILE A 51 -5.22 9.60 0.54
CA ILE A 51 -5.53 11.03 0.56
C ILE A 51 -6.29 11.34 -0.73
N ALA A 52 -7.51 11.81 -0.58
CA ALA A 52 -8.36 12.17 -1.70
C ALA A 52 -9.02 13.54 -1.48
N SER A 53 -9.33 14.20 -2.59
CA SER A 53 -10.13 15.43 -2.59
C SER A 53 -11.18 15.37 -3.69
N SER A 54 -12.30 16.04 -3.47
CA SER A 54 -13.41 16.12 -4.41
C SER A 54 -14.08 17.50 -4.29
N VAL A 55 -14.83 17.89 -5.32
CA VAL A 55 -15.69 19.09 -5.23
C VAL A 55 -16.95 18.83 -4.40
N ASP A 56 -17.38 17.57 -4.35
CA ASP A 56 -18.53 17.09 -3.58
C ASP A 56 -18.03 16.32 -2.34
N GLU A 57 -18.91 16.13 -1.36
CA GLU A 57 -18.59 15.36 -0.16
C GLU A 57 -18.24 13.91 -0.52
N ILE A 58 -17.14 13.41 0.05
CA ILE A 58 -16.75 12.01 0.00
C ILE A 58 -17.30 11.34 1.26
N ASP A 59 -18.11 10.30 1.09
CA ASP A 59 -18.77 9.57 2.17
C ASP A 59 -18.37 8.07 2.23
N ASP A 60 -17.85 7.50 1.13
CA ASP A 60 -17.28 6.15 1.08
C ASP A 60 -15.97 6.10 0.27
N ILE A 61 -14.96 5.41 0.81
CA ILE A 61 -13.72 5.07 0.11
C ILE A 61 -13.46 3.59 0.27
N ARG A 62 -13.21 2.89 -0.84
CA ARG A 62 -12.86 1.47 -0.86
C ARG A 62 -11.49 1.25 -1.44
N VAL A 63 -10.67 0.50 -0.71
CA VAL A 63 -9.35 0.07 -1.17
C VAL A 63 -9.44 -1.36 -1.67
N PHE A 64 -8.98 -1.58 -2.89
CA PHE A 64 -8.82 -2.90 -3.49
C PHE A 64 -7.35 -3.31 -3.41
N PHE A 65 -7.08 -4.51 -2.90
CA PHE A 65 -5.74 -5.05 -2.86
C PHE A 65 -5.72 -6.48 -3.41
N SER A 66 -4.65 -6.79 -4.15
CA SER A 66 -4.36 -8.12 -4.68
C SER A 66 -3.00 -8.58 -4.19
N LYS A 67 -2.89 -9.84 -3.79
CA LYS A 67 -1.58 -10.43 -3.48
C LYS A 67 -0.81 -10.64 -4.79
N VAL A 68 0.41 -10.11 -4.86
CA VAL A 68 1.28 -10.14 -6.06
C VAL A 68 1.46 -11.56 -6.61
N ASP A 69 1.52 -12.57 -5.74
CA ASP A 69 1.74 -13.97 -6.13
C ASP A 69 0.48 -14.86 -6.10
N GLN A 70 -0.71 -14.30 -5.84
CA GLN A 70 -1.97 -15.05 -5.84
C GLN A 70 -2.96 -14.39 -6.79
N LYS A 71 -2.85 -14.72 -8.07
CA LYS A 71 -3.83 -14.33 -9.09
C LYS A 71 -5.22 -14.81 -8.66
N GLY A 72 -6.19 -13.90 -8.66
CA GLY A 72 -7.58 -14.18 -8.29
C GLY A 72 -7.93 -13.99 -6.80
N ARG A 73 -6.94 -13.76 -5.93
CA ARG A 73 -7.20 -13.32 -4.54
C ARG A 73 -7.07 -11.81 -4.44
N SER A 74 -8.17 -11.14 -4.75
CA SER A 74 -8.42 -9.74 -4.44
C SER A 74 -9.37 -9.63 -3.26
N ALA A 75 -9.17 -8.61 -2.43
CA ALA A 75 -10.15 -8.22 -1.44
C ALA A 75 -10.35 -6.71 -1.50
N TYR A 76 -11.52 -6.28 -1.02
CA TYR A 76 -11.85 -4.87 -0.88
C TYR A 76 -12.16 -4.58 0.59
N ARG A 77 -11.89 -3.35 1.02
CA ARG A 77 -12.20 -2.89 2.37
C ARG A 77 -12.53 -1.40 2.36
N SER A 78 -13.51 -1.01 3.16
CA SER A 78 -13.81 0.39 3.41
C SER A 78 -12.73 1.02 4.28
N VAL A 79 -12.38 2.26 3.96
CA VAL A 79 -11.41 3.04 4.70
C VAL A 79 -12.15 3.86 5.76
N ASP A 80 -11.60 3.97 6.95
CA ASP A 80 -12.15 4.81 8.00
C ASP A 80 -11.62 6.24 7.81
N PHE A 81 -12.53 7.21 7.73
CA PHE A 81 -12.23 8.64 7.61
C PHE A 81 -13.46 9.48 8.02
N GLU A 82 -13.23 10.75 8.29
CA GLU A 82 -14.31 11.73 8.47
C GLU A 82 -14.81 12.22 7.11
N PRO A 83 -16.13 12.13 6.82
CA PRO A 83 -16.68 12.60 5.54
C PRO A 83 -16.34 14.06 5.25
N GLY A 84 -16.09 14.37 3.99
CA GLY A 84 -15.74 15.72 3.57
C GLY A 84 -15.21 15.82 2.15
N THR A 85 -14.92 17.04 1.72
CA THR A 85 -14.35 17.32 0.39
C THR A 85 -12.84 17.06 0.30
N HIS A 86 -12.18 16.90 1.46
CA HIS A 86 -10.81 16.47 1.58
C HIS A 86 -10.74 15.44 2.70
N VAL A 87 -10.26 14.25 2.38
CA VAL A 87 -10.28 13.12 3.30
C VAL A 87 -8.89 12.49 3.38
N VAL A 88 -8.52 12.16 4.60
CA VAL A 88 -7.35 11.36 4.94
C VAL A 88 -7.88 10.13 5.63
N GLY A 89 -7.77 9.00 4.94
CA GLY A 89 -8.33 7.75 5.41
C GLY A 89 -7.27 6.70 5.63
N GLU A 90 -7.48 5.88 6.65
CA GLU A 90 -6.58 4.78 7.01
C GLU A 90 -7.35 3.47 7.17
N SER A 91 -6.68 2.36 6.87
CA SER A 91 -7.23 1.03 7.08
C SER A 91 -6.12 0.03 7.39
N ILE A 92 -6.35 -0.86 8.35
CA ILE A 92 -5.40 -1.91 8.71
C ILE A 92 -5.93 -3.26 8.22
N LEU A 93 -5.13 -3.92 7.39
CA LEU A 93 -5.29 -5.33 7.09
C LEU A 93 -4.45 -6.12 8.09
N PRO A 94 -5.07 -6.82 9.06
CA PRO A 94 -4.33 -7.58 10.03
C PRO A 94 -3.49 -8.67 9.37
N SER A 95 -2.29 -8.89 9.90
CA SER A 95 -1.51 -10.08 9.63
C SER A 95 -2.34 -11.30 10.03
N GLY A 96 -2.77 -12.09 9.04
CA GLY A 96 -3.51 -13.31 9.32
C GLY A 96 -2.64 -14.25 10.16
N SER A 97 -3.19 -14.82 11.23
CA SER A 97 -2.65 -16.05 11.80
C SER A 97 -2.78 -17.12 10.70
N GLY A 98 -1.65 -17.67 10.26
CA GLY A 98 -1.59 -18.65 9.17
C GLY A 98 -2.52 -19.84 9.34
#